data_AF-I1Y809-F1
#
_entry.id   AF-I1Y809-F1
#
_cell.length_a   1.000
_cell.length_b   1.000
_cell.length_c   1.000
_cell.angle_alpha   90.00
_cell.angle_beta   90.00
_cell.angle_gamma   90.00
#
_symmetry.space_group_name_H-M   'P 1'
#
loop_
_entity.id
_entity.type
_entity.pdbx_description
1 polymer ?
#
loop_
_entity_poly.entity_id
_entity_poly.type
_entity_poly.pdbx_seq_one_letter_code
_entity_poly.pdbx_strand_id
1 'polypeptide(L)'
;VGELWYKSYGGRSNIKNDTKESLKQKIKNAIQKETELLYEYHDKGTAIISRNHMKGQKGKNDPNGLPKGFCHAVQRSFIDYKNMILGTSVNIYEYIGKLQEDIKKIIEQERTKTKEKTVGSGAENVNAWWKGIEGEMWDAVRCGIKTINKKNNKGTFSIDECGIFPPTGNDEDQFVSWFK
;
A
#
# COMPACT_ATOMS: atom_id res chain seq x y z
N VAL A 1 2.22 -5.25 7.57
CA VAL A 1 1.52 -4.27 8.45
C VAL A 1 2.24 -3.94 9.78
N GLY A 2 2.91 -4.89 10.47
CA GLY A 2 3.50 -4.69 11.81
C GLY A 2 4.69 -3.71 11.93
N GLU A 3 5.13 -3.05 10.85
CA GLU A 3 6.20 -2.05 10.91
C GLU A 3 5.69 -0.64 11.27
N LEU A 4 4.40 -0.35 11.00
CA LEU A 4 3.77 0.95 11.29
C LEU A 4 3.07 0.98 12.66
N TRP A 5 2.75 -0.20 13.23
CA TRP A 5 1.94 -0.34 14.44
C TRP A 5 2.43 -1.47 15.35
N TYR A 6 2.34 -1.27 16.66
CA TYR A 6 2.39 -2.38 17.62
C TYR A 6 1.03 -3.07 17.74
N LYS A 7 1.01 -4.41 17.80
CA LYS A 7 -0.20 -5.23 18.03
C LYS A 7 -0.79 -5.12 19.45
N SER A 8 -0.34 -4.19 20.28
CA SER A 8 -0.84 -4.05 21.66
C SER A 8 -2.21 -3.37 21.68
N TYR A 9 -3.07 -3.81 22.62
CA TYR A 9 -4.40 -3.25 22.87
C TYR A 9 -4.32 -1.72 22.96
N GLY A 10 -4.91 -1.03 21.97
CA GLY A 10 -4.93 0.43 21.88
C GLY A 10 -4.17 1.05 20.70
N GLY A 11 -3.45 0.25 19.89
CA GLY A 11 -2.93 0.69 18.58
C GLY A 11 -2.06 1.95 18.63
N ARG A 12 -0.82 1.83 19.10
CA ARG A 12 0.13 2.96 19.15
C ARG A 12 0.97 3.00 17.86
N SER A 13 1.04 4.18 17.24
CA SER A 13 1.94 4.47 16.12
C SER A 13 3.40 4.23 16.53
N ASN A 14 4.16 3.51 15.70
CA ASN A 14 5.59 3.23 15.93
C ASN A 14 6.52 4.18 15.15
N ILE A 15 6.01 5.36 14.77
CA ILE A 15 6.71 6.29 13.89
C ILE A 15 7.02 7.65 14.51
N LYS A 16 6.63 7.88 15.78
CA LYS A 16 6.68 9.22 16.42
C LYS A 16 8.04 9.92 16.36
N ASN A 17 9.13 9.15 16.30
CA ASN A 17 10.50 9.66 16.27
C ASN A 17 11.23 9.33 14.96
N ASP A 18 10.51 8.91 13.93
CA ASP A 18 11.10 8.57 12.64
C ASP A 18 11.49 9.82 11.84
N THR A 19 12.52 9.69 11.02
CA THR A 19 12.78 10.60 9.91
C THR A 19 11.87 10.27 8.72
N LYS A 20 11.77 11.17 7.76
CA LYS A 20 11.03 10.96 6.50
C LYS A 20 11.58 9.77 5.72
N GLU A 21 12.90 9.57 5.71
CA GLU A 21 13.53 8.40 5.07
C GLU A 21 13.17 7.11 5.79
N SER A 22 13.20 7.10 7.13
CA SER A 22 12.79 5.93 7.93
C SER A 22 11.31 5.60 7.68
N LEU A 23 10.44 6.61 7.72
CA LEU A 23 9.02 6.47 7.43
C LEU A 23 8.78 5.92 6.02
N LYS A 24 9.43 6.52 5.01
CA LYS A 24 9.39 6.05 3.62
C LYS A 24 9.80 4.58 3.51
N GLN A 25 10.88 4.18 4.18
CA GLN A 25 11.36 2.80 4.13
C GLN A 25 10.37 1.83 4.80
N LYS A 26 9.78 2.20 5.93
CA LYS A 26 8.73 1.40 6.60
C LYS A 26 7.49 1.24 5.72
N ILE A 27 7.05 2.30 5.03
CA ILE A 27 5.92 2.23 4.10
C ILE A 27 6.26 1.30 2.94
N LYS A 28 7.44 1.45 2.34
CA LYS A 28 7.94 0.59 1.25
C LYS A 28 7.94 -0.89 1.65
N ASN A 29 8.52 -1.22 2.80
CA ASN A 29 8.54 -2.58 3.33
C ASN A 29 7.12 -3.11 3.61
N ALA A 30 6.24 -2.27 4.16
CA ALA A 30 4.86 -2.65 4.45
C ALA A 30 4.09 -2.99 3.17
N ILE A 31 4.20 -2.18 2.12
CA ILE A 31 3.57 -2.41 0.81
C ILE A 31 4.11 -3.66 0.14
N GLN A 32 5.44 -3.84 0.14
CA GLN A 32 6.06 -5.06 -0.39
C GLN A 32 5.54 -6.30 0.35
N LYS A 33 5.48 -6.23 1.69
CA LYS A 33 5.02 -7.37 2.49
C LYS A 33 3.54 -7.66 2.32
N GLU A 34 2.72 -6.62 2.20
CA GLU A 34 1.28 -6.75 1.90
C GLU A 34 1.09 -7.50 0.57
N THR A 35 1.85 -7.13 -0.46
CA THR A 35 1.82 -7.79 -1.77
C THR A 35 2.13 -9.29 -1.67
N GLU A 36 3.16 -9.68 -0.89
CA GLU A 36 3.47 -11.09 -0.65
C GLU A 36 2.33 -11.85 0.04
N LEU A 37 1.74 -11.24 1.07
CA LEU A 37 0.67 -11.85 1.86
C LEU A 37 -0.63 -11.98 1.05
N LEU A 38 -0.96 -10.96 0.27
CA LEU A 38 -2.11 -10.99 -0.64
C LEU A 38 -1.94 -12.10 -1.68
N TYR A 39 -0.74 -12.27 -2.24
CA TYR A 39 -0.48 -13.37 -3.16
C TYR A 39 -0.78 -14.72 -2.49
N GLU A 40 -0.22 -14.97 -1.31
CA GLU A 40 -0.46 -16.23 -0.58
C GLU A 40 -1.95 -16.45 -0.31
N TYR A 41 -2.66 -15.40 0.09
CA TYR A 41 -4.09 -15.45 0.41
C TYR A 41 -4.97 -15.77 -0.82
N HIS A 42 -4.61 -15.26 -2.00
CA HIS A 42 -5.31 -15.55 -3.26
C HIS A 42 -4.85 -16.87 -3.90
N ASP A 43 -3.57 -17.23 -3.78
CA ASP A 43 -3.02 -18.48 -4.31
C ASP A 43 -3.60 -19.69 -3.58
N LYS A 44 -3.94 -19.54 -2.29
CA LYS A 44 -4.67 -20.55 -1.51
C LYS A 44 -6.17 -20.64 -1.84
N GLY A 45 -6.72 -19.70 -2.62
CA GLY A 45 -8.16 -19.62 -2.86
C GLY A 45 -8.97 -19.12 -1.64
N THR A 46 -8.30 -18.54 -0.63
CA THR A 46 -8.94 -18.13 0.61
C THR A 46 -9.80 -16.88 0.39
N ALA A 47 -9.29 -15.90 -0.36
CA ALA A 47 -10.02 -14.69 -0.70
C ALA A 47 -11.28 -15.02 -1.51
N ILE A 48 -12.41 -14.40 -1.17
CA ILE A 48 -13.68 -14.61 -1.90
C ILE A 48 -13.49 -14.35 -3.40
N ILE A 49 -12.80 -13.27 -3.76
CA ILE A 49 -12.52 -12.87 -5.15
C ILE A 49 -11.58 -13.83 -5.90
N SER A 50 -10.85 -14.68 -5.17
CA SER A 50 -9.97 -15.70 -5.74
C SER A 50 -10.68 -17.02 -6.04
N ARG A 51 -11.94 -17.18 -5.62
CA ARG A 51 -12.71 -18.42 -5.81
C ARG A 51 -13.42 -18.47 -7.16
N ASN A 52 -13.74 -19.68 -7.62
CA ASN A 52 -14.67 -19.88 -8.73
C ASN A 52 -16.12 -19.91 -8.22
N HIS A 53 -17.08 -20.02 -9.14
CA HIS A 53 -18.51 -20.06 -8.81
C HIS A 53 -18.94 -21.37 -8.13
N MET A 54 -18.10 -22.41 -8.16
CA MET A 54 -18.33 -23.68 -7.48
C MET A 54 -17.78 -23.60 -6.04
N LYS A 55 -18.55 -24.10 -5.07
CA LYS A 55 -18.21 -23.94 -3.65
C LYS A 55 -16.83 -24.54 -3.33
N GLY A 56 -15.95 -23.73 -2.77
CA GLY A 56 -14.68 -24.16 -2.16
C GLY A 56 -13.52 -24.37 -3.12
N GLN A 57 -13.66 -24.10 -4.43
CA GLN A 57 -12.58 -24.27 -5.39
C GLN A 57 -11.91 -22.95 -5.77
N LYS A 58 -10.58 -22.99 -5.89
CA LYS A 58 -9.77 -21.89 -6.39
C LYS A 58 -10.16 -21.54 -7.83
N GLY A 59 -10.23 -20.25 -8.13
CA GLY A 59 -10.38 -19.72 -9.48
C GLY A 59 -9.18 -20.08 -10.36
N LYS A 60 -9.41 -20.12 -11.67
CA LYS A 60 -8.30 -20.22 -12.63
C LYS A 60 -7.43 -18.97 -12.50
N ASN A 61 -6.11 -19.17 -12.55
CA ASN A 61 -5.16 -18.07 -12.61
C ASN A 61 -5.41 -17.22 -13.87
N ASP A 62 -4.95 -15.97 -13.83
CA ASP A 62 -4.98 -15.08 -14.99
C ASP A 62 -3.99 -15.57 -16.09
N PRO A 63 -4.00 -14.95 -17.30
CA PRO A 63 -3.10 -15.32 -18.38
C PRO A 63 -1.61 -15.21 -18.03
N ASN A 64 -1.26 -14.38 -17.04
CA ASN A 64 0.10 -14.20 -16.56
C ASN A 64 0.47 -15.23 -15.48
N GLY A 65 -0.43 -16.12 -15.10
CA GLY A 65 -0.20 -17.16 -14.09
C GLY A 65 -0.38 -16.67 -12.65
N LEU A 66 -0.89 -15.46 -12.43
CA LEU A 66 -1.19 -14.94 -11.11
C LEU A 66 -2.56 -15.44 -10.59
N PRO A 67 -2.73 -15.59 -9.27
CA PRO A 67 -4.00 -15.98 -8.69
C PRO A 67 -5.12 -15.00 -9.05
N LYS A 68 -6.31 -15.52 -9.35
CA LYS A 68 -7.49 -14.71 -9.65
C LYS A 68 -7.72 -13.64 -8.58
N GLY A 69 -7.92 -12.39 -9.00
CA GLY A 69 -8.23 -11.26 -8.11
C GLY A 69 -7.03 -10.67 -7.36
N PHE A 70 -5.84 -11.28 -7.46
CA PHE A 70 -4.65 -10.80 -6.76
C PHE A 70 -4.28 -9.36 -7.13
N CYS A 71 -4.17 -9.03 -8.43
CA CYS A 71 -3.80 -7.67 -8.84
C CYS A 71 -4.83 -6.63 -8.39
N HIS A 72 -6.13 -6.94 -8.45
CA HIS A 72 -7.16 -6.03 -7.94
C HIS A 72 -7.01 -5.80 -6.43
N ALA A 73 -6.71 -6.84 -5.65
CA ALA A 73 -6.47 -6.68 -4.21
C ALA A 73 -5.24 -5.81 -3.93
N VAL A 74 -4.14 -6.03 -4.65
CA VAL A 74 -2.91 -5.24 -4.52
C VAL A 74 -3.14 -3.77 -4.86
N GLN A 75 -3.85 -3.50 -5.96
CA GLN A 75 -4.21 -2.14 -6.37
C GLN A 75 -5.06 -1.45 -5.30
N ARG A 76 -6.10 -2.13 -4.78
CA ARG A 76 -6.94 -1.61 -3.68
C ARG A 76 -6.14 -1.33 -2.41
N SER A 77 -5.29 -2.26 -1.99
CA SER A 77 -4.44 -2.06 -0.81
C SER A 77 -3.46 -0.89 -1.00
N PHE A 78 -2.93 -0.67 -2.21
CA PHE A 78 -2.08 0.49 -2.50
C PHE A 78 -2.87 1.81 -2.37
N ILE A 79 -4.11 1.85 -2.86
CA ILE A 79 -5.02 3.01 -2.70
C ILE A 79 -5.33 3.25 -1.21
N ASP A 80 -5.49 2.19 -0.42
CA ASP A 80 -5.67 2.31 1.04
C ASP A 80 -4.44 2.90 1.72
N TYR A 81 -3.23 2.46 1.36
CA TYR A 81 -1.99 3.07 1.86
C TYR A 81 -1.88 4.55 1.50
N LYS A 82 -2.16 4.91 0.25
CA LYS A 82 -2.19 6.31 -0.22
C LYS A 82 -3.14 7.14 0.63
N ASN A 83 -4.41 6.75 0.73
CA ASN A 83 -5.41 7.52 1.46
C ASN A 83 -5.14 7.54 2.98
N MET A 84 -4.57 6.47 3.54
CA MET A 84 -4.14 6.44 4.94
C MET A 84 -3.02 7.46 5.19
N ILE A 85 -2.05 7.58 4.29
CA ILE A 85 -0.92 8.51 4.40
C ILE A 85 -1.36 9.96 4.18
N LEU A 86 -2.20 10.20 3.18
CA LEU A 86 -2.67 11.54 2.82
C LEU A 86 -3.67 12.14 3.81
N GLY A 87 -4.20 11.34 4.74
CA GLY A 87 -5.22 11.81 5.66
C GLY A 87 -6.65 11.81 5.07
N THR A 88 -6.83 11.25 3.88
CA THR A 88 -8.10 11.21 3.15
C THR A 88 -8.85 9.90 3.32
N SER A 89 -8.34 8.99 4.15
CA SER A 89 -8.99 7.71 4.34
C SER A 89 -10.38 7.85 4.97
N VAL A 90 -11.36 7.17 4.38
CA VAL A 90 -12.74 7.05 4.87
C VAL A 90 -12.82 6.24 6.17
N ASN A 91 -11.69 5.70 6.65
CA ASN A 91 -11.62 4.86 7.82
C ASN A 91 -11.77 5.66 9.13
N ILE A 92 -12.72 5.23 9.97
CA ILE A 92 -13.12 5.89 11.23
C ILE A 92 -12.29 5.47 12.45
N TYR A 93 -11.28 4.62 12.32
CA TYR A 93 -10.53 4.15 13.48
C TYR A 93 -9.62 5.23 14.08
N GLU A 94 -9.78 5.49 15.39
CA GLU A 94 -9.04 6.51 16.15
C GLU A 94 -7.52 6.38 16.02
N TYR A 95 -6.99 5.16 15.97
CA TYR A 95 -5.56 4.94 15.85
C TYR A 95 -5.02 5.44 14.52
N ILE A 96 -5.77 5.29 13.41
CA ILE A 96 -5.39 5.79 12.07
C ILE A 96 -5.24 7.30 12.08
N GLY A 97 -6.14 8.02 12.77
CA GLY A 97 -6.01 9.46 12.97
C GLY A 97 -4.69 9.87 13.64
N LYS A 98 -4.27 9.13 14.68
CA LYS A 98 -2.98 9.37 15.35
C LYS A 98 -1.78 9.14 14.42
N LEU A 99 -1.84 8.12 13.55
CA LEU A 99 -0.79 7.90 12.55
C LEU A 99 -0.72 9.05 11.54
N GLN A 100 -1.87 9.52 11.06
CA GLN A 100 -1.93 10.65 10.13
C GLN A 100 -1.32 11.92 10.74
N GLU A 101 -1.63 12.22 12.00
CA GLU A 101 -1.02 13.33 12.72
C GLU A 101 0.50 13.18 12.87
N ASP A 102 0.97 11.97 13.19
CA ASP A 102 2.40 11.71 13.33
C ASP A 102 3.13 11.82 11.98
N ILE A 103 2.55 11.31 10.89
CA ILE A 103 3.08 11.48 9.51
C ILE A 103 3.19 12.98 9.19
N LYS A 104 2.11 13.74 9.41
CA LYS A 104 2.10 15.18 9.17
C LYS A 104 3.23 15.89 9.92
N LYS A 105 3.41 15.58 11.21
CA LYS A 105 4.50 16.15 12.04
C LYS A 105 5.87 15.82 11.48
N ILE A 106 6.13 14.59 11.06
CA ILE A 106 7.43 14.17 10.49
C ILE A 106 7.73 14.97 9.21
N ILE A 107 6.75 15.06 8.31
CA ILE A 107 6.91 15.78 7.04
C ILE A 107 7.11 17.29 7.26
N GLU A 108 6.43 17.89 8.23
CA GLU A 108 6.60 19.31 8.58
C GLU A 108 7.96 19.59 9.28
N GLN A 109 8.37 18.72 10.21
CA GLN A 109 9.61 18.90 10.97
C GLN A 109 10.85 18.89 10.08
N GLU A 110 10.94 17.99 9.10
CA GLU A 110 12.10 17.99 8.21
C GLU A 110 12.18 19.21 7.31
N ARG A 111 11.04 19.77 6.90
CA ARG A 111 11.03 21.00 6.09
C ARG A 111 11.57 22.20 6.83
N THR A 112 11.25 22.34 8.12
CA THR A 112 11.82 23.42 8.94
C THR A 112 13.34 23.33 9.04
N LYS A 113 13.93 22.12 8.93
CA LYS A 113 15.38 21.91 8.87
C LYS A 113 15.98 22.26 7.52
N THR A 114 15.29 21.99 6.41
CA THR A 114 15.81 22.19 5.04
C THR A 114 15.57 23.59 4.45
N LYS A 115 14.91 24.51 5.17
CA LYS A 115 14.56 25.88 4.70
C LYS A 115 13.77 25.92 3.38
N GLU A 116 13.10 24.82 3.00
CA GLU A 116 12.22 24.81 1.83
C GLU A 116 11.01 25.72 2.08
N LYS A 117 10.94 26.83 1.33
CA LYS A 117 9.81 27.77 1.39
C LYS A 117 8.71 27.35 0.42
N THR A 118 7.60 26.86 0.95
CA THR A 118 6.29 26.86 0.26
C THR A 118 5.19 27.25 1.23
N VAL A 119 4.19 27.98 0.74
CA VAL A 119 3.12 28.68 1.48
C VAL A 119 1.91 27.76 1.78
N GLY A 120 2.12 26.43 1.78
CA GLY A 120 1.03 25.45 1.80
C GLY A 120 0.69 24.88 3.18
N SER A 121 -0.57 24.46 3.36
CA SER A 121 -1.04 23.77 4.57
C SER A 121 -0.32 22.44 4.79
N GLY A 122 -0.33 21.91 6.02
CA GLY A 122 0.33 20.62 6.30
C GLY A 122 -0.19 19.44 5.46
N ALA A 123 -1.46 19.48 5.03
CA ALA A 123 -2.02 18.49 4.11
C ALA A 123 -1.43 18.60 2.69
N GLU A 124 -1.24 19.81 2.17
CA GLU A 124 -0.56 20.03 0.88
C GLU A 124 0.88 19.52 0.90
N ASN A 125 1.55 19.63 2.06
CA ASN A 125 2.92 19.18 2.23
C ASN A 125 3.02 17.65 2.20
N VAL A 126 2.09 16.94 2.85
CA VAL A 126 2.02 15.47 2.78
C VAL A 126 1.65 15.01 1.36
N ASN A 127 0.72 15.71 0.69
CA ASN A 127 0.37 15.44 -0.71
C ASN A 127 1.57 15.58 -1.66
N ALA A 128 2.33 16.67 -1.54
CA ALA A 128 3.52 16.90 -2.35
C ALA A 128 4.61 15.85 -2.07
N TRP A 129 4.78 15.47 -0.80
CA TRP A 129 5.72 14.41 -0.45
C TRP A 129 5.32 13.06 -1.04
N TRP A 130 4.05 12.66 -0.91
CA TRP A 130 3.55 11.41 -1.49
C TRP A 130 3.76 11.37 -3.00
N LYS A 131 3.40 12.43 -3.73
CA LYS A 131 3.63 12.52 -5.19
C LYS A 131 5.11 12.31 -5.57
N GLY A 132 6.04 12.75 -4.72
CA GLY A 132 7.47 12.55 -4.94
C GLY A 132 7.96 11.13 -4.69
N ILE A 133 7.22 10.30 -3.94
CA ILE A 133 7.61 8.93 -3.59
C ILE A 133 6.68 7.85 -4.15
N GLU A 134 5.52 8.21 -4.71
CA GLU A 134 4.46 7.29 -5.15
C GLU A 134 4.96 6.23 -6.14
N GLY A 135 5.81 6.63 -7.10
CA GLY A 135 6.45 5.70 -8.03
C GLY A 135 7.35 4.68 -7.33
N GLU A 136 8.15 5.11 -6.34
CA GLU A 136 8.99 4.20 -5.56
C GLU A 136 8.17 3.27 -4.64
N MET A 137 7.02 3.75 -4.17
CA MET A 137 6.09 2.91 -3.40
C MET A 137 5.45 1.86 -4.31
N TRP A 138 5.13 2.19 -5.56
CA TRP A 138 4.66 1.22 -6.55
C TRP A 138 5.76 0.22 -6.92
N ASP A 139 7.02 0.65 -7.00
CA ASP A 139 8.16 -0.26 -7.17
C ASP A 139 8.28 -1.28 -6.05
N ALA A 140 7.78 -0.98 -4.85
CA ALA A 140 7.70 -1.95 -3.75
C ALA A 140 6.71 -3.08 -4.05
N VAL A 141 5.57 -2.78 -4.69
CA VAL A 141 4.61 -3.77 -5.19
C VAL A 141 5.29 -4.67 -6.22
N ARG A 142 5.92 -4.05 -7.23
CA ARG A 142 6.67 -4.75 -8.27
C ARG A 142 7.78 -5.64 -7.68
N CYS A 143 8.49 -5.15 -6.66
CA CYS A 143 9.49 -5.93 -5.92
C CYS A 143 8.87 -7.15 -5.20
N GLY A 144 7.68 -6.98 -4.61
CA GLY A 144 6.91 -8.07 -3.99
C GLY A 144 6.56 -9.16 -5.01
N ILE A 145 6.03 -8.77 -6.17
CA ILE A 145 5.72 -9.68 -7.29
C ILE A 145 6.99 -10.41 -7.74
N LYS A 146 8.09 -9.68 -7.97
CA LYS A 146 9.39 -10.28 -8.33
C LYS A 146 9.86 -11.31 -7.30
N THR A 147 9.65 -11.05 -6.02
CA THR A 147 10.03 -11.96 -4.93
C THR A 147 9.20 -13.23 -4.94
N ILE A 148 7.88 -13.11 -5.16
CA ILE A 148 6.98 -14.25 -5.34
C ILE A 148 7.41 -15.13 -6.52
N ASN A 149 7.79 -14.50 -7.63
CA ASN A 149 8.19 -15.20 -8.86
C ASN A 149 9.44 -16.05 -8.64
N LYS A 150 10.44 -15.49 -7.96
CA LYS A 150 11.65 -16.22 -7.54
C LYS A 150 11.32 -17.41 -6.62
N LYS A 151 10.34 -17.29 -5.72
CA LYS A 151 9.97 -18.36 -4.79
C LYS A 151 9.24 -19.51 -5.47
N ASN A 152 8.40 -19.21 -6.46
CA ASN A 152 7.49 -20.21 -7.05
C ASN A 152 8.03 -20.90 -8.31
N ASN A 153 9.19 -20.50 -8.83
CA ASN A 153 9.77 -21.01 -10.10
C ASN A 153 8.78 -21.01 -11.28
N LYS A 154 7.76 -20.14 -11.25
CA LYS A 154 6.63 -20.12 -12.21
C LYS A 154 6.96 -19.41 -13.54
N GLY A 155 8.23 -19.32 -13.93
CA GLY A 155 8.68 -18.68 -15.18
C GLY A 155 8.96 -17.17 -15.07
N THR A 156 9.42 -16.57 -16.18
CA THR A 156 9.74 -15.13 -16.32
C THR A 156 8.46 -14.30 -16.40
N PHE A 157 7.91 -13.98 -15.24
CA PHE A 157 7.03 -12.83 -15.09
C PHE A 157 7.79 -11.55 -15.47
N SER A 158 7.11 -10.67 -16.21
CA SER A 158 7.55 -9.32 -16.56
C SER A 158 7.70 -8.37 -15.37
N ILE A 159 7.20 -8.74 -14.18
CA ILE A 159 7.14 -7.92 -12.95
C ILE A 159 6.03 -6.85 -13.00
N ASP A 160 5.51 -6.54 -14.20
CA ASP A 160 4.51 -5.52 -14.46
C ASP A 160 3.08 -6.10 -14.60
N GLU A 161 2.84 -7.32 -14.11
CA GLU A 161 1.56 -8.03 -14.32
C GLU A 161 0.35 -7.32 -13.73
N CYS A 162 0.56 -6.57 -12.64
CA CYS A 162 -0.47 -5.77 -12.01
C CYS A 162 -0.46 -4.30 -12.47
N GLY A 163 0.35 -3.97 -13.49
CA GLY A 163 0.52 -2.64 -14.06
C GLY A 163 1.91 -2.05 -13.80
N ILE A 164 2.44 -1.33 -14.80
CA ILE A 164 3.72 -0.59 -14.71
C ILE A 164 3.59 0.62 -13.75
N PHE A 165 2.38 1.19 -13.68
CA PHE A 165 2.06 2.37 -12.90
C PHE A 165 1.03 2.05 -11.81
N PRO A 166 1.02 2.79 -10.70
CA PRO A 166 -0.03 2.67 -9.69
C PRO A 166 -1.42 2.98 -10.27
N PRO A 167 -2.51 2.57 -9.60
CA PRO A 167 -3.87 2.90 -10.03
C PRO A 167 -4.07 4.41 -10.21
N THR A 168 -4.68 4.82 -11.32
CA THR A 168 -4.95 6.23 -11.66
C THR A 168 -6.42 6.50 -11.92
N GLY A 169 -6.85 7.77 -11.83
CA GLY A 169 -8.18 8.20 -12.24
C GLY A 169 -9.27 7.82 -11.25
N ASN A 170 -10.40 7.29 -11.70
CA ASN A 170 -11.55 6.96 -10.82
C ASN A 170 -11.21 5.90 -9.76
N ASP A 171 -10.13 5.14 -9.94
CA ASP A 171 -9.65 4.18 -8.95
C ASP A 171 -8.80 4.82 -7.84
N GLU A 172 -8.42 6.10 -7.96
CA GLU A 172 -7.76 6.82 -6.85
C GLU A 172 -8.75 7.22 -5.74
N ASP A 173 -10.03 7.36 -6.08
CA ASP A 173 -11.09 7.62 -5.12
C ASP A 173 -11.32 6.37 -4.26
N GLN A 174 -11.05 6.49 -2.96
CA GLN A 174 -11.16 5.35 -2.04
C GLN A 174 -12.59 4.79 -1.98
N PHE A 175 -13.61 5.63 -2.04
CA PHE A 175 -15.00 5.17 -2.01
C PHE A 175 -15.32 4.33 -3.24
N VAL A 176 -14.93 4.81 -4.43
CA VAL A 176 -15.14 4.06 -5.69
C VAL A 176 -14.35 2.76 -5.69
N SER A 177 -13.10 2.79 -5.22
CA SER A 177 -12.24 1.61 -5.08
C SER A 177 -12.85 0.54 -4.15
N TRP A 178 -13.48 0.96 -3.04
CA TRP A 178 -14.15 0.08 -2.10
C TRP A 178 -15.50 -0.44 -2.62
N PHE A 179 -16.21 0.36 -3.40
CA PHE A 179 -17.51 0.00 -3.95
C PHE A 179 -17.41 -1.03 -5.09
N LYS A 180 -16.35 -0.93 -5.91
CA LYS A 180 -16.04 -1.88 -7.00
C LYS A 180 -15.64 -3.27 -6.46
#